data_AF-A0A0M8W9K6-F1
#
_entry.id   AF-A0A0M8W9K6-F1
#
_cell.length_a   1.000
_cell.length_b   1.000
_cell.length_c   1.000
_cell.angle_alpha   90.00
_cell.angle_beta   90.00
_cell.angle_gamma   90.00
#
_symmetry.space_group_name_H-M   'P 1'
#
loop_
_entity.id
_entity.type
_entity.pdbx_description
1 polymer ?
#
loop_
_entity_poly.entity_id
_entity_poly.type
_entity_poly.pdbx_seq_one_letter_code
_entity_poly.pdbx_strand_id
1 'polypeptide(L)' 'MVIRESRLALDPADLADDEPLNGSLLRINSLGFLGMLVKLEDELDVTLPDDLFAGRKFTTVADIVDVVSAAVES' A
#
# COMPACT_ATOMS: atom_id res chain seq x y z
N MET A 1 17.06 8.06 -3.08
CA MET A 1 17.25 6.81 -2.30
C MET A 1 17.03 7.12 -0.82
N VAL A 2 15.76 7.27 -0.39
CA VAL A 2 15.41 7.60 1.01
C VAL A 2 14.14 6.83 1.42
N ILE A 3 14.09 5.53 1.14
CA ILE A 3 13.18 4.58 1.80
C ILE A 3 13.94 3.24 1.86
N ARG A 4 14.90 3.12 2.79
CA ARG A 4 15.67 1.88 2.92
C ARG A 4 16.03 1.42 4.33
N GLU A 5 15.66 2.13 5.41
CA GLU A 5 16.33 1.85 6.69
C GLU A 5 15.48 1.75 7.96
N SER A 6 14.16 1.77 7.92
CA SER A 6 13.41 1.43 9.15
C SER A 6 11.94 1.16 8.89
N ARG A 7 11.57 -0.12 8.83
CA ARG A 7 10.55 -0.75 9.70
C ARG A 7 9.91 -2.02 9.14
N LEU A 8 10.09 -2.32 7.86
CA LEU A 8 9.63 -3.59 7.30
C LEU A 8 10.79 -4.38 6.71
N ALA A 9 11.49 -5.12 7.58
CA ALA A 9 12.13 -6.37 7.18
C ALA A 9 11.10 -7.51 7.38
N LEU A 10 9.87 -7.27 6.93
CA LEU A 10 8.84 -8.30 6.86
C LEU A 10 8.96 -8.93 5.49
N ASP A 11 9.08 -10.25 5.45
CA ASP A 11 8.93 -10.97 4.22
C ASP A 11 7.47 -10.74 3.74
N PRO A 12 7.22 -10.34 2.49
CA PRO A 12 5.86 -10.25 1.97
C PRO A 12 5.09 -11.57 2.13
N ALA A 13 5.77 -12.73 2.24
CA ALA A 13 5.13 -14.01 2.55
C ALA A 13 4.60 -14.12 3.99
N ASP A 14 5.08 -13.28 4.91
CA ASP A 14 4.63 -13.23 6.31
C ASP A 14 3.48 -12.22 6.51
N LEU A 15 3.10 -11.48 5.45
CA LEU A 15 2.04 -10.49 5.52
C LEU A 15 0.73 -11.10 5.02
N ALA A 16 -0.21 -11.32 5.94
CA ALA A 16 -1.54 -11.80 5.59
C ALA A 16 -2.37 -10.67 4.96
N ASP A 17 -3.25 -11.04 4.02
CA ASP A 17 -4.13 -10.08 3.33
C ASP A 17 -5.08 -9.34 4.28
N ASP A 18 -5.47 -9.99 5.38
CA ASP A 18 -6.33 -9.40 6.42
C ASP A 18 -5.54 -8.57 7.45
N GLU A 19 -4.23 -8.44 7.31
CA GLU A 19 -3.41 -7.65 8.24
C GLU A 19 -3.81 -6.16 8.17
N PRO A 20 -4.11 -5.53 9.31
CA PRO A 20 -4.47 -4.12 9.34
C PRO A 20 -3.29 -3.21 8.98
N LEU A 21 -3.54 -2.24 8.09
CA LEU A 21 -2.55 -1.23 7.68
C LEU A 21 -2.08 -0.38 8.87
N ASN A 22 -3.03 0.01 9.72
CA ASN A 22 -2.76 0.66 11.00
C ASN A 22 -2.80 -0.35 12.15
N GLY A 23 -2.16 -1.50 11.93
CA GLY A 23 -2.01 -2.58 12.90
C GLY A 23 -0.82 -2.40 13.82
N SER A 24 -0.59 -3.40 14.67
CA SER A 24 0.63 -3.48 15.50
C SER A 24 1.88 -3.73 14.66
N LEU A 25 1.72 -4.35 13.49
CA LEU A 25 2.79 -4.77 12.58
C LEU A 25 3.19 -3.65 11.61
N LEU A 26 2.25 -3.22 10.76
CA LEU A 26 2.49 -2.25 9.68
C LEU A 26 2.55 -0.79 10.15
N ARG A 27 1.66 -0.38 11.07
CA ARG A 27 1.58 0.98 11.63
C ARG A 27 1.66 2.09 10.57
N ILE A 28 1.02 1.87 9.42
CA ILE A 28 0.97 2.84 8.33
C ILE A 28 -0.02 3.94 8.71
N ASN A 29 0.47 5.18 8.74
CA ASN A 29 -0.36 6.37 8.90
C ASN A 29 -0.73 6.96 7.53
N SER A 30 -1.63 7.94 7.49
CA SER A 30 -2.12 8.53 6.23
C SER A 30 -1.01 9.09 5.33
N LEU A 31 0.08 9.61 5.90
CA LEU A 31 1.21 10.13 5.11
C LEU A 31 2.12 9.01 4.58
N GLY A 32 2.38 7.99 5.40
CA GLY A 32 3.12 6.79 5.00
C GLY A 32 2.36 5.99 3.94
N PHE A 33 1.04 5.98 4.02
CA PHE A 33 0.16 5.40 3.01
C PHE A 33 0.34 6.10 1.65
N LEU A 34 0.26 7.44 1.62
CA LEU A 34 0.48 8.21 0.39
C LEU A 34 1.89 7.99 -0.19
N GLY A 35 2.93 7.98 0.66
CA GLY A 35 4.29 7.72 0.21
C GLY A 35 4.49 6.30 -0.36
N MET A 36 3.73 5.33 0.14
CA MET A 36 3.74 3.96 -0.39
C MET A 36 3.03 3.87 -1.75
N LEU A 37 1.91 4.59 -1.93
CA LEU A 37 1.21 4.65 -3.23
C LEU A 37 2.09 5.24 -4.33
N VAL A 38 2.72 6.38 -4.07
CA VAL A 38 3.65 7.02 -5.01
C VAL A 38 4.79 6.06 -5.40
N LYS A 39 5.28 5.28 -4.43
CA LYS A 39 6.32 4.29 -4.69
C LYS A 39 5.81 3.11 -5.53
N LEU A 40 4.57 2.69 -5.34
CA LEU A 40 3.94 1.63 -6.15
C LEU A 40 3.72 2.08 -7.60
N GLU A 41 3.28 3.32 -7.81
CA GLU A 41 3.19 3.95 -9.14
C GLU A 41 4.54 3.92 -9.86
N ASP A 42 5.60 4.39 -9.18
CA ASP A 42 6.96 4.39 -9.71
C ASP A 42 7.50 2.97 -9.99
N GLU A 43 7.23 1.99 -9.12
CA GLU A 43 7.73 0.62 -9.27
C GLU A 43 6.99 -0.19 -10.34
N LEU A 44 5.70 0.06 -10.53
CA LEU A 44 4.85 -0.62 -11.50
C LEU A 44 4.77 0.13 -12.84
N ASP A 45 5.32 1.36 -12.91
CA ASP A 45 5.21 2.27 -14.04
C ASP A 45 3.74 2.54 -14.44
N VAL A 46 2.89 2.70 -13.43
CA VAL A 46 1.45 2.98 -13.58
C VAL A 46 1.10 4.27 -12.87
N THR A 47 -0.02 4.88 -13.25
CA THR A 47 -0.63 5.98 -12.49
C THR A 47 -1.89 5.44 -11.82
N LEU A 48 -1.97 5.57 -10.49
CA LEU A 48 -3.13 5.18 -9.70
C LEU A 48 -4.06 6.40 -9.58
N PRO A 49 -5.28 6.35 -10.15
CA PRO A 49 -6.22 7.45 -10.06
C PRO A 49 -6.56 7.84 -8.61
N ASP A 50 -6.52 9.13 -8.29
CA ASP A 50 -6.84 9.65 -6.94
C ASP A 50 -8.27 9.28 -6.49
N ASP A 51 -9.20 9.18 -7.44
CA ASP A 51 -10.59 8.77 -7.21
C ASP A 51 -10.70 7.29 -6.82
N LEU A 52 -9.70 6.45 -7.10
CA LEU A 52 -9.65 5.10 -6.54
C LEU A 52 -9.61 5.15 -5.01
N PHE A 53 -8.97 6.16 -4.43
CA PHE A 53 -8.83 6.30 -2.99
C PHE A 53 -9.93 7.17 -2.36
N ALA A 54 -10.59 8.01 -3.16
CA ALA A 54 -11.66 8.87 -2.70
C ALA A 54 -12.88 8.07 -2.20
N GLY A 55 -13.27 8.28 -0.94
CA GLY A 55 -14.48 7.68 -0.35
C GLY A 55 -14.37 6.21 0.04
N ARG A 56 -13.21 5.56 -0.17
CA ARG A 56 -12.92 4.21 0.32
C ARG A 56 -12.13 4.27 1.64
N LYS A 57 -12.38 3.30 2.51
CA LYS A 57 -11.62 3.11 3.75
C LYS A 57 -10.63 1.98 3.55
N PHE A 58 -9.35 2.32 3.60
CA PHE A 58 -8.27 1.34 3.58
C PHE A 58 -8.00 0.90 5.01
N THR A 59 -8.28 -0.37 5.29
CA THR A 59 -8.15 -0.94 6.63
C THR A 59 -7.12 -2.06 6.65
N THR A 60 -7.04 -2.84 5.58
CA THR A 60 -6.23 -4.06 5.46
C THR A 60 -5.31 -4.02 4.23
N VAL A 61 -4.37 -4.97 4.17
CA VAL A 61 -3.49 -5.17 3.00
C VAL A 61 -4.29 -5.54 1.76
N ALA A 62 -5.31 -6.39 1.90
CA ALA A 62 -6.21 -6.79 0.82
C ALA A 62 -6.82 -5.57 0.10
N ASP A 63 -7.26 -4.57 0.86
CA ASP A 63 -7.87 -3.35 0.31
C ASP A 63 -6.93 -2.61 -0.67
N ILE A 64 -5.61 -2.69 -0.44
CA ILE A 64 -4.61 -2.09 -1.32
C ILE A 64 -4.36 -2.98 -2.52
N VAL A 65 -4.16 -4.28 -2.28
CA VAL A 65 -3.86 -5.26 -3.34
C VAL A 65 -4.98 -5.26 -4.38
N ASP A 66 -6.24 -5.23 -3.95
CA ASP A 66 -7.40 -5.17 -4.83
C ASP A 66 -7.39 -3.92 -5.73
N VAL A 67 -7.06 -2.76 -5.17
CA VAL A 67 -7.04 -1.49 -5.91
C VAL A 67 -5.88 -1.44 -6.90
N VAL A 68 -4.68 -1.86 -6.49
CA VAL A 68 -3.50 -1.86 -7.35
C VAL A 68 -3.66 -2.89 -8.46
N SER A 69 -4.19 -4.09 -8.14
CA SER A 69 -4.43 -5.13 -9.15
C SER A 69 -5.46 -4.67 -10.19
N ALA A 70 -6.56 -4.03 -9.76
CA ALA A 70 -7.55 -3.48 -10.69
C ALA A 70 -6.98 -2.38 -11.60
N ALA A 71 -5.99 -1.61 -11.13
CA ALA A 71 -5.34 -0.57 -11.91
C ALA A 71 -4.31 -1.12 -12.91
N VAL A 72 -3.62 -2.21 -12.57
CA VAL A 72 -2.64 -2.88 -13.46
C VAL A 72 -3.31 -3.73 -14.54
N GLU A 73 -4.49 -4.27 -14.26
CA GLU A 73 -5.27 -5.06 -15.23
C GLU A 73 -6.09 -4.21 -16.23
N SER A 74 -6.16 -2.89 -16.05
CA SER A 74 -6.87 -1.94 -16.94
C SER A 74 -5.98 -1.34 -18.01
#